data_AF-A0A364NPV4-F1
#
_entry.id   AF-A0A364NPV4-F1
#
_cell.length_a   1.000
_cell.length_b   1.000
_cell.length_c   1.000
_cell.angle_alpha   90.00
_cell.angle_beta   90.00
_cell.angle_gamma   90.00
#
_symmetry.space_group_name_H-M   'P 1'
#
loop_
_entity.id
_entity.type
_entity.pdbx_description
1 polymer ?
#
loop_
_entity_poly.entity_id
_entity_poly.type
_entity_poly.pdbx_seq_one_letter_code
_entity_poly.pdbx_strand_id
1 'polypeptide(L)'
;MWYHSCWDRHCPQCQTNASRAWCEKQKEQLLPVPYFHLVFTLPHELNDWVNDHADVIYRLLFQSCWKTLHVMGQRKLHGQLGMTAVLHTWGQKLTRHVL
;
A
#
# COMPACT_ATOMS: atom_id res chain seq x y z
N MET A 1 29.76 29.05 -3.82
CA MET A 1 29.88 27.61 -3.54
C MET A 1 28.99 26.88 -4.52
N TRP A 2 29.55 26.27 -5.56
CA TRP A 2 28.77 25.62 -6.63
C TRP A 2 28.32 24.24 -6.14
N TYR A 3 27.01 24.03 -6.01
CA TYR A 3 26.43 22.75 -5.63
C TYR A 3 26.11 21.97 -6.92
N HIS A 4 26.96 21.03 -7.29
CA HIS A 4 26.71 20.14 -8.42
C HIS A 4 25.71 19.06 -7.99
N SER A 5 24.50 19.06 -8.58
CA SER A 5 23.53 17.98 -8.36
C SER A 5 24.14 16.67 -8.88
N CYS A 6 24.22 15.63 -8.03
CA CYS A 6 24.83 14.36 -8.40
C CYS A 6 23.98 13.47 -9.33
N TRP A 7 22.78 13.93 -9.74
CA TRP A 7 21.83 13.19 -10.60
C TRP A 7 21.40 11.80 -10.09
N ASP A 8 21.80 11.40 -8.89
CA ASP A 8 21.38 10.17 -8.24
C ASP A 8 20.06 10.39 -7.48
N ARG A 9 19.03 9.60 -7.83
CA ARG A 9 17.70 9.59 -7.19
C ARG A 9 17.72 9.06 -5.76
N HIS A 10 18.78 8.37 -5.35
CA HIS A 10 18.93 7.86 -3.98
C HIS A 10 19.84 8.75 -3.14
N CYS A 11 20.45 9.80 -3.71
CA CYS A 11 21.33 10.67 -2.95
C CYS A 11 20.53 11.43 -1.88
N PRO A 12 20.79 11.18 -0.58
CA PRO A 12 20.06 11.84 0.48
C PRO A 12 20.35 13.35 0.49
N GLN A 13 21.51 13.81 0.00
CA GLN A 13 21.84 15.24 0.01
C GLN A 13 21.12 16.02 -1.10
N CYS A 14 21.07 15.48 -2.32
CA CYS A 14 20.45 16.15 -3.47
C CYS A 14 18.91 15.99 -3.48
N GLN A 15 18.37 14.86 -3.02
CA GLN A 15 16.94 14.56 -3.14
C GLN A 15 16.13 14.82 -1.86
N THR A 16 16.76 15.10 -0.72
CA THR A 16 16.01 15.38 0.52
C THR A 16 15.02 16.53 0.37
N ASN A 17 15.41 17.62 -0.29
CA ASN A 17 14.52 18.78 -0.45
C ASN A 17 13.34 18.45 -1.37
N ALA A 18 13.57 17.72 -2.46
CA ALA A 18 12.51 17.28 -3.37
C ALA A 18 11.55 16.30 -2.67
N SER A 19 12.08 15.33 -1.93
CA SER A 19 11.29 14.37 -1.14
C SER A 19 10.47 15.07 -0.04
N ARG A 20 11.05 16.07 0.64
CA ARG A 20 10.33 16.88 1.64
C ARG A 20 9.21 17.69 0.99
N ALA A 21 9.49 18.40 -0.09
CA ALA A 21 8.49 19.18 -0.82
C ALA A 21 7.34 18.29 -1.33
N TRP A 22 7.66 17.10 -1.84
CA TRP A 22 6.65 16.12 -2.21
C TRP A 22 5.81 15.66 -1.02
N CYS A 23 6.46 15.33 0.12
CA CYS A 23 5.77 14.91 1.34
C CYS A 23 4.81 15.98 1.86
N GLU A 24 5.22 17.24 1.93
CA GLU A 24 4.32 18.34 2.34
C GLU A 24 3.12 18.46 1.39
N LYS A 25 3.35 18.39 0.07
CA LYS A 25 2.26 18.40 -0.91
C LYS A 25 1.30 17.21 -0.75
N GLN A 26 1.79 16.04 -0.33
CA GLN A 26 0.92 14.89 -0.04
C GLN A 26 0.12 15.10 1.25
N LYS A 27 0.73 15.69 2.29
CA LYS A 27 0.05 16.00 3.54
C LYS A 27 -1.11 16.96 3.35
N GLU A 28 -0.99 17.93 2.44
CA GLU A 28 -2.06 18.87 2.09
C GLU A 28 -3.30 18.17 1.50
N GLN A 29 -3.14 16.97 0.91
CA GLN A 29 -4.23 16.20 0.33
C GLN A 29 -4.89 15.24 1.34
N LEU A 30 -4.35 15.14 2.55
CA LEU A 30 -4.91 14.29 3.59
C LEU A 30 -6.18 14.91 4.16
N LEU A 31 -7.28 14.17 4.08
CA LEU A 31 -8.52 14.51 4.77
C LEU A 31 -8.31 14.42 6.30
N PRO A 32 -8.93 15.30 7.10
CA PRO A 32 -8.83 15.30 8.56
C PRO A 32 -9.68 14.19 9.19
N VAL A 33 -9.40 12.94 8.82
CA VAL A 33 -10.11 11.73 9.27
C VAL A 33 -9.10 10.72 9.84
N PRO A 34 -9.53 9.78 10.69
CA PRO A 34 -8.65 8.70 11.15
C PRO A 34 -8.21 7.80 9.98
N TYR A 35 -6.91 7.54 9.90
CA TYR A 35 -6.34 6.57 8.96
C TYR A 35 -5.93 5.30 9.71
N PHE A 36 -6.20 4.15 9.09
CA PHE A 36 -5.81 2.84 9.61
C PHE A 36 -4.98 2.11 8.56
N HIS A 37 -3.87 1.52 8.98
CA HIS A 37 -3.09 0.62 8.14
C HIS A 37 -3.42 -0.82 8.51
N LEU A 38 -3.99 -1.56 7.57
CA LEU A 38 -4.43 -2.94 7.75
C LEU A 38 -3.69 -3.84 6.78
N VAL A 39 -3.31 -5.03 7.24
CA VAL A 39 -2.58 -6.04 6.46
C VAL A 39 -3.46 -7.27 6.33
N PHE A 40 -3.66 -7.77 5.11
CA PHE A 40 -4.50 -8.92 4.80
C PHE A 40 -3.67 -10.00 4.14
N THR A 41 -3.22 -10.97 4.94
CA THR A 41 -2.39 -12.06 4.42
C THR A 41 -3.22 -13.10 3.68
N LEU A 42 -2.75 -13.48 2.49
CA LEU A 42 -3.32 -14.60 1.75
C LEU A 42 -3.00 -15.91 2.48
N PRO A 43 -3.99 -16.81 2.68
CA PRO A 43 -3.75 -18.14 3.24
C PRO A 43 -2.68 -18.91 2.46
N HIS A 44 -1.80 -19.62 3.18
CA HIS A 44 -0.64 -20.28 2.58
C HIS A 44 -1.02 -21.34 1.55
N GLU A 45 -2.17 -21.99 1.71
CA GLU A 45 -2.73 -23.01 0.84
C GLU A 45 -3.04 -22.50 -0.57
N LEU A 46 -3.22 -21.18 -0.71
CA LEU A 46 -3.49 -20.54 -2.00
C LEU A 46 -2.21 -20.09 -2.72
N ASN A 47 -1.03 -20.16 -2.07
CA ASN A 47 0.21 -19.67 -2.66
C ASN A 47 0.61 -20.43 -3.92
N ASP A 48 0.33 -21.73 -4.01
CA ASP A 48 0.63 -22.53 -5.21
C ASP A 48 -0.24 -22.08 -6.39
N TRP A 49 -1.53 -21.85 -6.13
CA TRP A 49 -2.51 -21.40 -7.12
C TRP A 49 -2.24 -20.00 -7.67
N VAL A 50 -1.58 -19.14 -6.88
CA VAL A 50 -1.17 -17.80 -7.34
C VAL A 50 -0.17 -17.88 -8.51
N ASN A 51 0.54 -18.99 -8.73
CA ASN A 51 1.46 -19.10 -9.87
C ASN A 51 0.69 -19.08 -11.19
N ASP A 52 -0.41 -19.82 -11.25
CA ASP A 52 -1.16 -20.04 -12.48
C ASP A 52 -2.37 -19.12 -12.60
N HIS A 53 -2.87 -18.58 -11.48
CA HIS A 53 -4.13 -17.82 -11.42
C HIS A 53 -4.02 -16.52 -10.62
N ALA A 54 -2.86 -15.86 -10.69
CA ALA A 54 -2.58 -14.61 -9.98
C ALA A 54 -3.67 -13.54 -10.16
N ASP A 55 -4.13 -13.34 -11.39
CA ASP A 55 -5.14 -12.32 -11.73
C ASP A 55 -6.47 -12.56 -11.00
N VAL A 56 -6.95 -13.80 -11.00
CA VAL A 56 -8.19 -14.19 -10.34
C VAL A 56 -8.04 -14.06 -8.83
N ILE A 57 -6.94 -14.57 -8.28
CA ILE A 57 -6.72 -14.60 -6.83
C ILE A 57 -6.53 -13.19 -6.28
N TYR A 58 -5.73 -12.34 -6.92
CA TYR A 58 -5.54 -10.97 -6.46
C TYR A 58 -6.83 -10.15 -6.57
N ARG A 59 -7.62 -10.33 -7.65
CA ARG A 59 -8.93 -9.70 -7.75
C ARG A 59 -9.85 -10.11 -6.61
N LEU A 60 -9.92 -11.42 -6.31
CA LEU A 60 -10.74 -11.93 -5.21
C LEU A 60 -10.23 -11.50 -3.84
N LEU A 61 -8.92 -11.40 -3.65
CA LEU A 61 -8.30 -10.90 -2.43
C LEU A 61 -8.76 -9.46 -2.17
N PHE A 62 -8.57 -8.55 -3.13
CA PHE A 62 -9.00 -7.16 -2.98
C PHE A 62 -10.51 -7.02 -2.76
N GLN A 63 -11.32 -7.79 -3.48
CA GLN A 63 -12.78 -7.83 -3.27
C GLN A 63 -13.14 -8.30 -1.86
N SER A 64 -12.45 -9.32 -1.35
CA SER A 64 -12.68 -9.87 -0.02
C SER A 64 -12.27 -8.90 1.08
N CYS A 65 -11.12 -8.24 0.93
CA CYS A 65 -10.68 -7.17 1.82
C CYS A 65 -11.70 -6.03 1.86
N TRP A 66 -12.12 -5.54 0.70
CA TRP A 66 -13.11 -4.45 0.63
C TRP A 66 -14.46 -4.84 1.23
N LYS A 67 -14.96 -6.05 0.94
CA LYS A 67 -16.22 -6.55 1.51
C LYS A 67 -16.14 -6.61 3.04
N THR A 68 -15.01 -7.04 3.58
CA THR A 68 -14.78 -7.12 5.03
C THR A 68 -14.81 -5.73 5.66
N LEU A 69 -14.07 -4.77 5.09
CA LEU A 69 -14.05 -3.40 5.56
C LEU A 69 -15.42 -2.74 5.46
N HIS A 70 -16.13 -2.92 4.35
CA HIS A 70 -17.46 -2.36 4.16
C HIS A 70 -18.45 -2.85 5.23
N VAL A 71 -18.48 -4.16 5.51
CA VAL A 71 -19.32 -4.73 6.58
C VAL A 71 -18.93 -4.19 7.95
N MET A 72 -17.63 -4.06 8.22
CA MET A 72 -17.14 -3.50 9.49
C MET A 72 -17.52 -2.02 9.64
N GLY A 73 -17.33 -1.22 8.60
CA GLY A 73 -17.65 0.21 8.57
C GLY A 73 -19.14 0.45 8.84
N GLN A 74 -20.01 -0.30 8.17
CA GLN A 74 -21.46 -0.22 8.40
C GLN A 74 -21.85 -0.60 9.84
N ARG A 75 -21.24 -1.65 10.40
CA ARG A 75 -21.62 -2.18 11.73
C ARG A 75 -21.03 -1.42 12.91
N LYS A 76 -19.84 -0.83 12.76
CA LYS A 76 -19.06 -0.28 13.89
C LYS A 76 -18.85 1.22 13.80
N LEU A 77 -18.78 1.78 12.60
CA LEU A 77 -18.42 3.19 12.37
C LEU A 77 -19.60 4.01 11.85
N HIS A 78 -20.70 3.35 11.43
CA HIS A 78 -21.90 4.00 10.88
C HIS A 78 -21.60 5.03 9.78
N GLY A 79 -20.56 4.76 8.98
CA GLY A 79 -20.07 5.68 7.96
C GLY A 79 -19.55 4.94 6.72
N GLN A 80 -19.26 5.71 5.68
CA GLN A 80 -18.66 5.20 4.45
C GLN A 80 -17.13 5.19 4.60
N LEU A 81 -16.54 3.99 4.48
CA LEU A 81 -15.09 3.87 4.42
C LEU A 81 -14.59 4.18 3.01
N GLY A 82 -13.32 4.58 2.93
CA GLY A 82 -12.52 4.55 1.71
C GLY A 82 -11.31 3.64 1.93
N MET A 83 -10.80 3.02 0.86
CA MET A 83 -9.62 2.18 0.93
C MET A 83 -8.70 2.47 -0.25
N THR A 84 -7.42 2.66 0.06
CA THR A 84 -6.32 2.49 -0.89
C THR A 84 -5.60 1.22 -0.48
N ALA A 85 -5.41 0.30 -1.43
CA ALA A 85 -4.78 -0.99 -1.15
C ALA A 85 -3.57 -1.20 -2.07
N VAL A 86 -2.52 -1.81 -1.53
CA VAL A 86 -1.28 -2.12 -2.23
C VAL A 86 -1.02 -3.60 -2.05
N LEU A 87 -0.75 -4.32 -3.14
CA LEU A 87 -0.40 -5.73 -3.08
C LEU A 87 1.10 -5.90 -2.91
N HIS A 88 1.51 -6.61 -1.87
CA HIS A 88 2.89 -7.01 -1.68
C HIS A 88 3.05 -8.46 -2.13
N THR A 89 3.62 -8.69 -3.32
CA THR A 89 3.83 -10.05 -3.88
C THR A 89 5.15 -10.68 -3.47
N TRP A 90 6.04 -9.92 -2.80
CA TRP A 90 7.36 -10.35 -2.39
C TRP A 90 7.56 -10.07 -0.91
N GLY A 91 7.95 -11.09 -0.15
CA GLY A 91 8.30 -10.92 1.26
C GLY A 91 9.67 -10.27 1.44
N GLN A 92 9.99 -9.85 2.67
CA GLN A 92 11.29 -9.26 3.04
C GLN A 92 12.51 -10.17 2.75
N LYS A 93 12.29 -11.47 2.48
CA LYS A 93 13.34 -12.46 2.16
C LYS A 93 13.51 -12.73 0.65
N LEU A 94 12.90 -11.95 -0.25
CA LEU A 94 12.89 -12.20 -1.70
C LEU A 94 12.28 -13.56 -2.12
N THR A 95 11.68 -14.28 -1.18
CA THR A 95 10.78 -15.40 -1.44
C THR A 95 9.37 -14.85 -1.73
N ARG A 96 8.64 -15.50 -2.64
CA ARG A 96 7.27 -15.07 -2.98
C ARG A 96 6.38 -15.25 -1.74
N HIS A 97 5.95 -14.13 -1.19
CA HIS A 97 4.97 -14.06 -0.10
C HIS A 97 3.96 -13.01 -0.51
N VAL A 98 2.70 -13.41 -0.60
CA VAL A 98 1.59 -12.49 -0.82
C VAL A 98 1.06 -12.07 0.54
N LEU A 99 1.46 -10.88 0.99
CA LEU A 99 0.97 -10.23 2.21
C LEU A 99 -0.07 -9.16 1.90
#